data_AF-A0A525PQ28-F1
#
_entry.id   AF-A0A525PQ28-F1
#
_cell.length_a   1.000
_cell.length_b   1.000
_cell.length_c   1.000
_cell.angle_alpha   90.00
_cell.angle_beta   90.00
_cell.angle_gamma   90.00
#
_symmetry.space_group_name_H-M   'P 1'
#
loop_
_entity.id
_entity.type
_entity.pdbx_description
1 polymer ?
#
loop_
_entity_poly.entity_id
_entity_poly.type
_entity_poly.pdbx_seq_one_letter_code
_entity_poly.pdbx_strand_id
1 'polypeptide(L)'
;MSITNRLNDLGVTLPDAPAPAANYVPFVVTGSTVYVSGQISSGPDGFITGKLGQDMDVDAGAAAAKTCAISLLAQVKAACNGDIERLVRVIKLTAFVNSTADFTDQPKVVNG
;
A
#
# COMPACT_ATOMS: atom_id res chain seq x y z
N MET A 1 20.25 -8.00 4.10
CA MET A 1 19.67 -7.79 2.76
C MET A 1 18.94 -6.46 2.79
N SER A 2 19.22 -5.54 1.87
CA SER A 2 18.58 -4.21 1.85
C SER A 2 17.14 -4.28 1.37
N ILE A 3 16.31 -3.31 1.73
CA ILE A 3 14.93 -3.20 1.26
C ILE A 3 14.91 -3.07 -0.27
N THR A 4 15.82 -2.24 -0.80
CA THR A 4 15.96 -2.02 -2.24
C THR A 4 16.27 -3.31 -3.01
N ASN A 5 17.18 -4.15 -2.51
CA ASN A 5 17.49 -5.43 -3.18
C ASN A 5 16.28 -6.36 -3.16
N ARG A 6 15.55 -6.41 -2.04
CA ARG A 6 14.34 -7.24 -1.93
C ARG A 6 13.24 -6.79 -2.89
N LEU A 7 13.08 -5.48 -3.09
CA LEU A 7 12.15 -4.94 -4.08
C LEU A 7 12.54 -5.34 -5.50
N ASN A 8 13.83 -5.25 -5.84
CA ASN A 8 14.36 -5.68 -7.13
C ASN A 8 14.13 -7.17 -7.39
N ASP A 9 14.39 -8.03 -6.40
CA ASP A 9 14.14 -9.48 -6.52
C ASP A 9 12.67 -9.82 -6.76
N LEU A 10 11.76 -8.98 -6.24
CA LEU A 10 10.32 -9.11 -6.44
C LEU A 10 9.83 -8.44 -7.73
N GLY A 11 10.74 -7.83 -8.52
CA GLY A 11 10.41 -7.07 -9.73
C GLY A 11 9.57 -5.83 -9.45
N VAL A 12 9.71 -5.23 -8.26
CA VAL A 12 8.93 -4.07 -7.83
C VAL A 12 9.78 -2.80 -7.90
N THR A 13 9.32 -1.86 -8.71
CA THR A 13 9.82 -0.48 -8.70
C THR A 13 8.85 0.39 -7.91
N LEU A 14 9.38 1.21 -6.99
CA LEU A 14 8.55 2.19 -6.28
C LEU A 14 8.27 3.39 -7.21
N PRO A 15 7.00 3.78 -7.39
CA PRO A 15 6.65 4.98 -8.15
C PRO A 15 7.06 6.23 -7.36
N ASP A 16 6.89 7.38 -8.00
CA ASP A 16 6.85 8.65 -7.26
C ASP A 16 5.71 8.62 -6.23
N ALA A 17 5.94 9.24 -5.08
CA ALA A 17 4.98 9.24 -3.99
C ALA A 17 3.67 9.94 -4.44
N PRO A 18 2.50 9.28 -4.30
CA PRO A 18 1.24 9.86 -4.73
C PRO A 18 0.93 11.20 -4.06
N ALA A 19 0.37 12.14 -4.83
CA ALA A 19 -0.16 13.39 -4.29
C ALA A 19 -1.39 13.14 -3.41
N PRO A 20 -1.66 13.98 -2.39
CA PRO A 20 -2.85 13.85 -1.58
C PRO A 20 -4.13 14.09 -2.41
N ALA A 21 -5.21 13.36 -2.09
CA ALA A 21 -6.48 13.47 -2.81
C ALA A 21 -7.32 14.68 -2.38
N ALA A 22 -7.00 15.32 -1.25
CA ALA A 22 -7.71 16.47 -0.71
C ALA A 22 -6.81 17.30 0.22
N ASN A 23 -7.42 18.13 1.10
CA ASN A 23 -6.73 18.99 2.06
C ASN A 23 -6.14 18.22 3.26
N TYR A 24 -5.35 17.19 2.98
CA TYR A 24 -4.56 16.45 3.96
C TYR A 24 -3.16 16.17 3.39
N VAL A 25 -2.21 15.82 4.24
CA VAL A 25 -0.83 15.51 3.81
C VAL A 25 -0.65 14.00 3.59
N PRO A 26 0.23 13.58 2.67
CA PRO A 26 0.42 12.16 2.37
C PRO A 26 1.00 11.36 3.54
N PHE A 27 1.76 12.02 4.43
CA PHE A 27 2.24 11.47 5.68
C PHE A 27 2.56 12.59 6.68
N VAL A 28 2.68 12.22 7.96
CA VAL A 28 3.26 13.07 9.02
C VAL A 28 4.32 12.30 9.78
N VAL A 29 5.35 12.99 10.25
CA VAL A 29 6.42 12.42 11.08
C VAL A 29 6.31 12.98 12.49
N THR A 30 6.26 12.10 13.48
CA THR A 30 6.23 12.44 14.91
C THR A 30 7.30 11.63 15.64
N GLY A 31 8.35 12.31 16.09
CA GLY A 31 9.55 11.66 16.61
C GLY A 31 10.17 10.77 15.53
N SER A 32 10.26 9.46 15.80
CA SER A 32 10.76 8.45 14.86
C SER A 32 9.65 7.66 14.13
N THR A 33 8.37 8.03 14.32
CA THR A 33 7.23 7.33 13.71
C THR A 33 6.68 8.12 12.53
N VAL A 34 6.55 7.45 11.38
CA VAL A 34 5.85 7.98 10.20
C VAL A 34 4.42 7.44 10.18
N TYR A 35 3.44 8.33 10.13
CA TYR A 35 2.05 7.98 9.87
C TYR A 35 1.74 8.30 8.42
N VAL A 36 1.45 7.27 7.63
CA VAL A 36 1.14 7.39 6.21
C VAL A 36 -0.37 7.42 6.02
N SER A 37 -0.87 8.36 5.23
CA SER A 37 -2.28 8.46 4.85
C SER A 37 -2.68 7.26 3.97
N GLY A 38 -3.98 6.95 3.92
CA GLY A 38 -4.49 5.80 3.15
C GLY A 38 -4.04 5.83 1.69
N GLN A 39 -3.58 4.68 1.19
CA GLN A 39 -3.23 4.48 -0.20
C GLN A 39 -4.31 3.64 -0.88
N ILE A 40 -4.70 4.05 -2.08
CA ILE A 40 -5.79 3.46 -2.85
C ILE A 40 -5.18 2.57 -3.94
N SER A 41 -5.87 1.49 -4.29
CA SER A 41 -5.46 0.56 -5.33
C SER A 41 -5.54 1.24 -6.70
N SER A 42 -4.39 1.40 -7.35
CA SER A 42 -4.26 2.04 -8.67
C SER A 42 -3.22 1.32 -9.51
N GLY A 43 -3.55 1.06 -10.77
CA GLY A 43 -2.66 0.52 -11.79
C GLY A 43 -2.47 1.47 -12.97
N PRO A 44 -1.82 0.99 -14.04
CA PRO A 44 -1.59 1.79 -15.26
C PRO A 44 -2.88 2.33 -15.90
N ASP A 45 -3.98 1.59 -15.77
CA ASP A 45 -5.28 1.93 -16.36
C ASP A 45 -6.19 2.75 -15.43
N GLY A 46 -5.67 3.22 -14.28
CA GLY A 46 -6.41 3.98 -13.28
C GLY A 46 -6.71 3.18 -12.02
N PHE A 47 -7.81 3.53 -11.32
CA PHE A 47 -8.16 2.87 -10.06
C PHE A 47 -8.62 1.43 -10.28
N ILE A 48 -8.14 0.52 -9.43
CA ILE A 48 -8.60 -0.86 -9.39
C ILE A 48 -9.80 -0.90 -8.43
N THR A 49 -11.00 -1.02 -9.00
CA THR A 49 -12.26 -0.97 -8.25
C THR A 49 -13.00 -2.31 -8.32
N GLY A 50 -13.73 -2.63 -7.26
CA GLY A 50 -14.58 -3.82 -7.16
C GLY A 50 -15.00 -4.07 -5.72
N LYS A 51 -15.76 -5.14 -5.50
CA LYS A 51 -16.23 -5.61 -4.21
C LYS A 51 -16.02 -7.12 -4.10
N LEU A 52 -15.23 -7.51 -3.10
CA LEU A 52 -14.94 -8.90 -2.80
C LEU A 52 -16.22 -9.65 -2.43
N GLY A 53 -16.42 -10.81 -3.04
CA GLY A 53 -17.66 -11.61 -2.89
C GLY A 53 -18.81 -11.16 -3.80
N GLN A 54 -18.59 -10.19 -4.70
CA GLN A 54 -19.54 -9.81 -5.74
C GLN A 54 -18.90 -9.87 -7.14
N ASP A 55 -18.01 -8.94 -7.46
CA ASP A 55 -17.40 -8.74 -8.78
C ASP A 55 -15.87 -8.80 -8.74
N MET A 56 -15.28 -9.16 -7.59
CA MET A 56 -13.86 -9.35 -7.40
C MET A 56 -13.59 -10.60 -6.56
N ASP A 57 -12.61 -11.41 -6.99
CA ASP A 57 -12.13 -12.57 -6.25
C ASP A 57 -10.91 -12.24 -5.37
N VAL A 58 -10.46 -13.21 -4.57
CA VAL A 58 -9.36 -13.03 -3.61
C VAL A 58 -8.04 -12.69 -4.30
N ASP A 59 -7.73 -13.34 -5.42
CA ASP A 59 -6.47 -13.14 -6.14
C ASP A 59 -6.40 -11.75 -6.78
N ALA A 60 -7.49 -11.30 -7.40
CA ALA A 60 -7.61 -9.93 -7.90
C ALA A 60 -7.57 -8.90 -6.75
N GLY A 61 -8.21 -9.21 -5.62
CA GLY A 61 -8.13 -8.40 -4.40
C GLY A 61 -6.70 -8.29 -3.87
N ALA A 62 -5.95 -9.40 -3.84
CA ALA A 62 -4.56 -9.43 -3.41
C ALA A 62 -3.64 -8.63 -4.35
N ALA A 63 -3.87 -8.75 -5.66
CA ALA A 63 -3.19 -7.91 -6.64
C ALA A 63 -3.49 -6.41 -6.42
N ALA A 64 -4.74 -6.05 -6.12
CA ALA A 64 -5.12 -4.68 -5.78
C ALA A 64 -4.43 -4.21 -4.48
N ALA A 65 -4.43 -5.03 -3.41
CA ALA A 65 -3.76 -4.73 -2.15
C ALA A 65 -2.24 -4.55 -2.31
N LYS A 66 -1.61 -5.31 -3.21
CA LYS A 66 -0.19 -5.16 -3.56
C LYS A 66 0.10 -3.76 -4.13
N THR A 67 -0.78 -3.22 -4.97
CA THR A 67 -0.59 -1.84 -5.48
C THR A 67 -0.67 -0.79 -4.36
N CYS A 68 -1.58 -0.96 -3.39
CA CYS A 68 -1.62 -0.12 -2.19
C CYS A 68 -0.31 -0.21 -1.38
N ALA A 69 0.22 -1.42 -1.20
CA ALA A 69 1.47 -1.64 -0.46
C ALA A 69 2.68 -0.99 -1.15
N ILE A 70 2.75 -1.03 -2.47
CA ILE A 70 3.80 -0.35 -3.25
C ILE A 70 3.71 1.17 -3.05
N SER A 71 2.51 1.74 -3.14
CA SER A 71 2.27 3.16 -2.88
C SER A 71 2.61 3.57 -1.44
N LEU A 72 2.32 2.70 -0.46
CA LEU A 72 2.73 2.92 0.94
C LEU A 72 4.25 3.02 1.07
N LEU A 73 4.99 2.11 0.43
CA LEU A 73 6.45 2.13 0.44
C LEU A 73 7.03 3.36 -0.27
N ALA A 74 6.39 3.85 -1.35
CA ALA A 74 6.77 5.10 -1.99
C ALA A 74 6.63 6.30 -1.03
N GLN A 75 5.54 6.36 -0.26
CA GLN A 75 5.35 7.39 0.76
C GLN A 75 6.38 7.29 1.89
N VAL A 76 6.70 6.08 2.34
CA VAL A 76 7.76 5.87 3.35
C VAL A 76 9.11 6.34 2.82
N LYS A 77 9.47 5.99 1.57
CA LYS A 77 10.69 6.48 0.93
C LYS A 77 10.73 8.01 0.90
N ALA A 78 9.63 8.67 0.52
CA ALA A 78 9.54 10.13 0.52
C ALA A 78 9.70 10.72 1.93
N ALA A 79 9.05 10.14 2.95
CA ALA A 79 9.20 10.54 4.35
C ALA A 79 10.63 10.36 4.87
N CYS A 80 11.37 9.40 4.31
CA CYS A 80 12.78 9.18 4.60
C CYS A 80 13.73 10.02 3.72
N ASN A 81 13.26 11.06 3.05
CA ASN A 81 14.05 11.93 2.16
C ASN A 81 14.69 11.17 0.99
N GLY A 82 14.00 10.15 0.46
CA GLY A 82 14.47 9.33 -0.66
C GLY A 82 15.21 8.05 -0.25
N ASP A 83 15.63 7.93 1.00
CA ASP A 83 16.38 6.77 1.50
C ASP A 83 15.48 5.80 2.28
N ILE A 84 14.93 4.79 1.58
CA ILE A 84 14.03 3.81 2.18
C ILE A 84 14.71 2.94 3.24
N GLU A 85 16.04 2.83 3.25
CA GLU A 85 16.77 1.99 4.22
C GLU A 85 16.72 2.58 5.65
N ARG A 86 16.23 3.83 5.81
CA ARG A 86 15.92 4.41 7.13
C ARG A 86 14.69 3.78 7.80
N LEU A 87 13.89 3.00 7.09
CA LEU A 87 12.77 2.26 7.67
C LEU A 87 13.29 1.14 8.59
N VAL A 88 13.06 1.27 9.89
CA VAL A 88 13.48 0.26 10.86
C VAL A 88 12.47 -0.89 10.98
N ARG A 89 11.17 -0.58 11.01
CA ARG A 89 10.10 -1.57 11.10
C ARG A 89 8.75 -0.98 10.74
N VAL A 90 7.85 -1.82 10.22
CA VAL A 90 6.43 -1.50 10.14
C VAL A 90 5.80 -1.84 11.49
N ILE A 91 5.32 -0.82 12.21
CA ILE A 91 4.73 -1.00 13.55
C ILE A 91 3.29 -1.51 13.45
N LYS A 92 2.54 -1.01 12.46
CA LYS A 92 1.13 -1.36 12.23
C LYS A 92 0.80 -1.23 10.75
N LEU A 93 0.01 -2.17 10.24
CA LEU A 93 -0.67 -2.06 8.95
C LEU A 93 -2.18 -2.10 9.20
N THR A 94 -2.93 -1.18 8.59
CA THR A 94 -4.40 -1.18 8.62
C THR A 94 -4.88 -1.19 7.19
N ALA A 95 -5.69 -2.19 6.84
CA ALA A 95 -6.22 -2.35 5.49
C ALA A 95 -7.75 -2.38 5.55
N PHE A 96 -8.38 -1.68 4.61
CA PHE A 96 -9.82 -1.67 4.42
C PHE A 96 -10.13 -2.37 3.09
N VAL A 97 -10.96 -3.40 3.15
CA VAL A 97 -11.34 -4.19 1.96
C VAL A 97 -12.82 -3.95 1.70
N ASN A 98 -13.16 -3.46 0.50
CA ASN A 98 -14.55 -3.35 0.07
C ASN A 98 -15.09 -4.76 -0.20
N SER A 99 -16.05 -5.21 0.60
CA SER A 99 -16.54 -6.58 0.60
C SER A 99 -18.06 -6.63 0.75
N THR A 100 -18.69 -7.71 0.28
CA THR A 100 -20.05 -8.05 0.68
C THR A 100 -20.10 -8.45 2.15
N ALA A 101 -21.30 -8.50 2.74
CA ALA A 101 -21.48 -8.88 4.14
C ALA A 101 -21.06 -10.33 4.43
N ASP A 102 -21.16 -11.21 3.43
CA ASP A 102 -20.86 -12.65 3.57
C ASP A 102 -19.40 -13.01 3.30
N PHE A 103 -18.62 -12.07 2.75
CA PHE A 103 -17.21 -12.31 2.48
C PHE A 103 -16.39 -12.16 3.78
N THR A 104 -15.61 -13.18 4.11
CA THR A 104 -14.81 -13.23 5.36
C THR A 104 -13.32 -13.46 5.13
N ASP A 105 -12.87 -13.40 3.88
CA ASP A 105 -11.50 -13.69 3.46
C ASP A 105 -10.63 -12.43 3.30
N GLN A 106 -11.02 -11.31 3.92
CA GLN A 106 -10.23 -10.06 3.92
C GLN A 106 -8.79 -10.28 4.40
N PRO A 107 -8.50 -11.13 5.41
CA PRO A 107 -7.12 -11.40 5.80
C PRO A 107 -6.29 -12.01 4.67
N LYS A 108 -6.86 -12.86 3.82
CA LYS A 108 -6.15 -13.46 2.66
C LYS A 108 -5.82 -12.40 1.61
N VAL A 109 -6.78 -11.52 1.31
CA VAL A 109 -6.60 -10.40 0.38
C VAL A 109 -5.44 -9.49 0.83
N VAL A 110 -5.38 -9.15 2.12
CA VAL A 110 -4.36 -8.22 2.64
C VAL A 110 -2.99 -8.90 2.81
N ASN A 111 -2.97 -10.20 3.10
CA ASN A 111 -1.73 -10.96 3.21
C ASN A 111 -0.98 -11.06 1.88
N GLY A 112 -1.74 -11.19 0.78
CA GLY A 112 -1.18 -11.52 -0.53
C GLY A 112 -0.84 -13.00 -0.67
#